data_AF-A0A0S4QZE4-F1
#
_entry.id   AF-A0A0S4QZE4-F1
#
_cell.length_a   1.000
_cell.length_b   1.000
_cell.length_c   1.000
_cell.angle_alpha   90.00
_cell.angle_beta   90.00
_cell.angle_gamma   90.00
#
_symmetry.space_group_name_H-M   'P 1'
#
loop_
_entity.id
_entity.type
_entity.pdbx_description
1 polymer ?
#
loop_
_entity_poly.entity_id
_entity_poly.type
_entity_poly.pdbx_seq_one_letter_code
_entity_poly.pdbx_strand_id
1 'polypeptide(L)'
;MSLLAWAILVVLLLGAAFAAAVLVDRSRSARLRSRFGPEYERTLQESGDRRRTERRLAGIARRRDRLDIQPLGAPRRGELKTRWTTLQALFVDEPVTATTRADELITTVLRERGYPTDDRAETADLLALDDPALAAGLRRTRDGTAGAGAPGGSAGAGPAGTGTEAMRLRFLALRAVFDGLIAPAEEHSAPGPAGLSRSTDTGLRASAGAPPTGPGTGSGEAGDPAPHAISSTDGPPARVAALPGRRQRS
;
A
#
# COMPACT_ATOMS: atom_id res chain seq x y z
N MET A 1 49.55 16.07 -45.26
CA MET A 1 48.87 16.58 -44.06
C MET A 1 49.81 16.42 -42.88
N SER A 2 50.06 17.48 -42.12
CA SER A 2 51.04 17.46 -41.02
C SER A 2 50.59 16.52 -39.90
N LEU A 3 51.54 15.82 -39.25
CA LEU A 3 51.27 14.98 -38.08
C LEU A 3 50.47 15.71 -36.99
N LEU A 4 50.69 17.02 -36.85
CA LEU A 4 49.91 17.92 -35.99
C LEU A 4 48.41 17.94 -36.33
N ALA A 5 48.04 17.98 -37.62
CA ALA A 5 46.64 17.96 -38.02
C ALA A 5 45.96 16.64 -37.66
N TRP A 6 46.67 15.51 -37.78
CA TRP A 6 46.20 14.20 -37.35
C TRP A 6 46.07 14.09 -35.83
N ALA A 7 47.05 14.61 -35.08
CA ALA A 7 47.01 14.61 -33.62
C ALA A 7 45.81 15.43 -33.08
N ILE A 8 45.56 16.61 -33.66
CA ILE A 8 44.40 17.45 -33.29
C ILE A 8 43.08 16.73 -33.61
N LEU A 9 42.99 16.07 -34.76
CA LEU A 9 41.79 15.32 -35.15
C LEU A 9 41.49 14.17 -34.16
N VAL A 10 42.51 13.41 -33.76
CA VAL A 10 42.36 12.32 -32.78
C VAL A 10 41.90 12.85 -31.43
N VAL A 11 42.50 13.94 -30.93
CA VAL A 11 42.10 14.56 -29.66
C VAL A 11 40.65 15.06 -29.72
N LEU A 12 40.25 15.68 -30.85
CA LEU A 12 38.87 16.13 -31.05
C LEU A 12 37.88 14.96 -31.05
N LEU A 13 38.24 13.85 -31.71
CA LEU A 13 37.42 12.62 -31.76
C LEU A 13 37.27 11.99 -30.37
N LEU A 14 38.36 11.88 -29.60
CA LEU A 14 38.31 11.37 -28.23
C LEU A 14 37.49 12.30 -27.32
N GLY A 15 37.67 13.62 -27.45
CA GLY A 15 36.91 14.61 -26.70
C GLY A 15 35.41 14.54 -26.99
N ALA A 16 35.03 14.43 -28.27
CA ALA A 16 33.64 14.27 -28.69
C ALA A 16 33.05 12.95 -28.19
N ALA A 17 33.78 11.84 -28.27
CA ALA A 17 33.35 10.54 -27.75
C ALA A 17 33.14 10.57 -26.23
N PHE A 18 34.05 11.22 -25.49
CA PHE A 18 33.94 11.40 -24.04
C PHE A 18 32.74 12.27 -23.67
N ALA A 19 32.55 13.41 -24.34
CA ALA A 19 31.40 14.29 -24.11
C ALA A 19 30.07 13.58 -24.39
N ALA A 20 29.99 12.82 -25.48
CA ALA A 20 28.83 12.01 -25.83
C ALA A 20 28.54 10.94 -24.76
N ALA A 21 29.56 10.23 -24.28
CA ALA A 21 29.41 9.24 -23.22
C ALA A 21 28.84 9.85 -21.92
N VAL A 22 29.34 11.02 -21.51
CA VAL A 22 28.85 11.74 -20.32
C VAL A 22 27.40 12.20 -20.49
N LEU A 23 27.03 12.70 -21.67
CA LEU A 23 25.65 13.12 -21.97
C LEU A 23 24.67 11.94 -21.91
N VAL A 24 25.02 10.81 -22.50
CA VAL A 24 24.21 9.58 -22.47
C VAL A 24 24.03 9.09 -21.03
N ASP A 25 25.11 9.05 -20.25
CA ASP A 25 25.09 8.61 -18.85
C ASP A 25 24.16 9.49 -18.02
N ARG A 26 24.30 10.82 -18.12
CA ARG A 26 23.42 11.78 -17.43
C ARG A 26 21.95 11.63 -17.81
N SER A 27 21.66 11.44 -19.10
CA SER A 27 20.28 11.28 -19.58
C SER A 27 19.65 9.99 -19.04
N ARG A 28 20.44 8.93 -18.92
CA ARG A 28 20.02 7.65 -18.36
C ARG A 28 19.74 7.78 -16.86
N SER A 29 20.67 8.36 -16.11
CA SER A 29 20.48 8.64 -14.67
C SER A 29 19.23 9.48 -14.43
N ALA A 30 19.00 10.53 -15.22
CA ALA A 30 17.83 11.39 -15.09
C ALA A 30 16.50 10.64 -15.36
N ARG A 31 16.47 9.76 -16.37
CA ARG A 31 15.30 8.91 -16.65
C ARG A 31 15.01 7.92 -15.53
N LEU A 32 16.05 7.30 -14.95
CA LEU A 32 15.88 6.41 -13.81
C LEU A 32 15.42 7.16 -12.56
N ARG A 33 15.99 8.33 -12.30
CA ARG A 33 15.62 9.15 -11.14
C ARG A 33 14.20 9.70 -11.23
N SER A 34 13.75 10.07 -12.43
CA SER A 34 12.35 10.47 -12.65
C SER A 34 11.38 9.30 -12.51
N ARG A 35 11.76 8.09 -12.99
CA ARG A 35 10.90 6.91 -12.93
C ARG A 35 10.78 6.29 -11.53
N PHE A 36 11.87 6.26 -10.76
CA PHE A 36 11.88 5.69 -9.41
C PHE A 36 11.69 6.73 -8.30
N GLY A 37 11.89 8.02 -8.60
CA GLY A 37 11.73 9.11 -7.64
C GLY A 37 12.57 8.88 -6.35
N PRO A 38 11.95 8.88 -5.16
CA PRO A 38 12.63 8.65 -3.88
C PRO A 38 13.37 7.31 -3.78
N GLU A 39 12.91 6.27 -4.49
CA GLU A 39 13.52 4.93 -4.44
C GLU A 39 14.90 4.88 -5.07
N TYR A 40 15.17 5.80 -6.01
CA TYR A 40 16.52 5.97 -6.56
C TYR A 40 17.50 6.36 -5.46
N GLU A 41 17.14 7.37 -4.66
CA GLU A 41 18.02 7.89 -3.61
C GLU A 41 18.22 6.84 -2.51
N ARG A 42 17.15 6.14 -2.13
CA ARG A 42 17.20 5.03 -1.17
C ARG A 42 18.17 3.94 -1.62
N THR A 43 18.04 3.47 -2.86
CA THR A 43 18.88 2.39 -3.42
C THR A 43 20.33 2.85 -3.60
N LEU A 44 20.54 4.13 -3.90
CA LEU A 44 21.87 4.74 -3.97
C LEU A 44 22.55 4.76 -2.61
N GLN A 45 21.83 5.16 -1.56
CA GLN A 45 22.34 5.15 -0.19
C GLN A 45 22.68 3.73 0.29
N GLU A 46 21.85 2.73 -0.05
CA GLU A 46 22.11 1.33 0.32
C GLU A 46 23.35 0.74 -0.37
N SER A 47 23.56 1.07 -1.64
CA SER A 47 24.63 0.42 -2.42
C SER A 47 25.96 1.19 -2.44
N GLY A 48 25.93 2.51 -2.19
CA GLY A 48 27.09 3.40 -2.23
C GLY A 48 27.70 3.61 -3.64
N ASP A 49 27.19 2.91 -4.67
CA ASP A 49 27.70 2.97 -6.04
C ASP A 49 26.57 3.30 -7.01
N ARG A 50 26.69 4.47 -7.66
CA ARG A 50 25.74 4.95 -8.67
C ARG A 50 25.59 3.96 -9.84
N ARG A 51 26.69 3.44 -10.39
CA ARG A 51 26.64 2.52 -11.54
C ARG A 51 25.98 1.20 -11.18
N ARG A 52 26.18 0.70 -9.96
CA ARG A 52 25.50 -0.50 -9.47
C ARG A 52 24.01 -0.25 -9.24
N THR A 53 23.67 0.88 -8.64
CA THR A 53 22.27 1.33 -8.42
C THR A 53 21.50 1.38 -9.73
N GLU A 54 22.01 2.13 -10.70
CA GLU A 54 21.34 2.32 -11.98
C GLU A 54 21.18 1.02 -12.76
N ARG A 55 22.16 0.10 -12.68
CA ARG A 55 22.05 -1.23 -13.29
C ARG A 55 20.93 -2.06 -12.64
N ARG A 56 20.84 -2.07 -11.30
CA ARG A 56 19.79 -2.77 -10.56
C ARG A 56 18.42 -2.21 -10.91
N LEU A 57 18.24 -0.89 -10.80
CA LEU A 57 16.97 -0.21 -11.07
C LEU A 57 16.56 -0.36 -12.55
N ALA A 58 17.50 -0.31 -13.49
CA ALA A 58 17.20 -0.56 -14.90
C ALA A 58 16.75 -2.01 -15.13
N GLY A 59 17.30 -2.98 -14.39
CA GLY A 59 16.84 -4.37 -14.43
C GLY A 59 15.42 -4.53 -13.90
N ILE A 60 15.10 -3.88 -12.78
CA ILE A 60 13.75 -3.87 -12.19
C ILE A 60 12.75 -3.25 -13.16
N ALA A 61 13.06 -2.08 -13.73
CA ALA A 61 12.21 -1.40 -14.70
C ALA A 61 11.92 -2.29 -15.93
N ARG A 62 12.93 -2.96 -16.48
CA ARG A 62 12.76 -3.90 -17.60
C ARG A 62 11.90 -5.12 -17.25
N ARG A 63 12.00 -5.63 -16.02
CA ARG A 63 11.13 -6.74 -15.57
C ARG A 63 9.70 -6.25 -15.41
N ARG A 64 9.52 -5.07 -14.82
CA ARG A 64 8.21 -4.42 -14.70
C ARG A 64 7.54 -4.22 -16.06
N ASP A 65 8.28 -3.72 -17.05
CA ASP A 65 7.78 -3.49 -18.42
C ASP A 65 7.31 -4.77 -19.14
N ARG A 66 7.65 -5.97 -18.63
CA ARG A 66 7.23 -7.25 -19.18
C ARG A 66 6.01 -7.84 -18.46
N LEU A 67 5.60 -7.26 -17.33
CA LEU A 67 4.44 -7.71 -16.58
C LEU A 67 3.20 -7.02 -17.12
N ASP A 68 2.15 -7.80 -17.34
CA ASP A 68 0.82 -7.25 -17.62
C ASP A 68 0.10 -7.02 -16.29
N ILE A 69 0.02 -5.75 -15.88
CA ILE A 69 -0.46 -5.39 -14.55
C ILE A 69 -1.79 -4.69 -14.69
N GLN A 70 -2.85 -5.38 -14.26
CA GLN A 70 -4.21 -4.92 -14.45
C GLN A 70 -4.83 -4.45 -13.12
N PRO A 71 -5.63 -3.38 -13.14
CA PRO A 71 -6.44 -3.01 -12.00
C PRO A 71 -7.54 -4.06 -11.78
N LEU A 72 -7.95 -4.25 -10.53
CA LEU A 72 -9.03 -5.18 -10.20
C LEU A 72 -10.39 -4.61 -10.61
N GLY A 73 -11.21 -5.44 -11.24
CA GLY A 73 -12.60 -5.11 -11.54
C GLY A 73 -13.40 -4.76 -10.29
N ALA A 74 -14.37 -3.84 -10.39
CA ALA A 74 -15.15 -3.36 -9.26
C ALA A 74 -15.84 -4.48 -8.44
N PRO A 75 -16.46 -5.52 -9.05
CA PRO A 75 -17.04 -6.63 -8.30
C PRO A 75 -16.01 -7.38 -7.45
N ARG A 76 -14.85 -7.68 -8.04
CA ARG A 76 -13.76 -8.40 -7.36
C ARG A 76 -13.20 -7.61 -6.18
N ARG A 77 -13.05 -6.29 -6.34
CA ARG A 77 -12.66 -5.40 -5.24
C ARG A 77 -13.67 -5.44 -4.09
N GLY A 78 -14.97 -5.48 -4.40
CA GLY A 78 -16.03 -5.61 -3.40
C GLY A 78 -15.88 -6.89 -2.57
N GLU A 79 -15.71 -8.04 -3.25
CA GLU A 79 -15.50 -9.33 -2.58
C GLU A 79 -14.26 -9.35 -1.68
N LEU A 80 -13.14 -8.81 -2.17
CA LEU A 80 -11.89 -8.74 -1.42
C LEU A 80 -12.03 -7.82 -0.19
N LYS A 81 -12.76 -6.70 -0.30
CA LYS A 81 -13.06 -5.82 0.83
C LYS A 81 -13.86 -6.56 1.90
N THR A 82 -14.89 -7.33 1.52
CA THR A 82 -15.66 -8.13 2.46
C THR A 82 -14.78 -9.15 3.18
N ARG A 83 -13.90 -9.86 2.47
CA ARG A 83 -12.94 -10.79 3.09
C ARG A 83 -12.03 -10.08 4.08
N TRP A 84 -11.52 -8.90 3.73
CA TRP A 84 -10.71 -8.09 4.63
C TRP A 84 -11.47 -7.73 5.92
N THR A 85 -12.73 -7.32 5.82
CA THR A 85 -13.57 -7.04 6.99
C THR A 85 -13.77 -8.27 7.89
N THR A 86 -13.94 -9.46 7.31
CA THR A 86 -13.99 -10.71 8.08
C THR A 86 -12.69 -10.94 8.86
N LEU A 87 -11.54 -10.66 8.26
CA LEU A 87 -10.24 -10.81 8.94
C LEU A 87 -10.05 -9.78 10.06
N GLN A 88 -10.59 -8.57 9.92
CA GLN A 88 -10.58 -7.57 10.99
C GLN A 88 -11.37 -8.02 12.21
N ALA A 89 -12.55 -8.62 12.01
CA ALA A 89 -13.33 -9.20 13.10
C ALA A 89 -12.58 -10.35 13.76
N LEU A 90 -11.99 -11.25 12.96
CA LEU A 90 -11.20 -12.38 13.47
C LEU A 90 -9.98 -11.94 14.29
N PHE A 91 -9.38 -10.79 13.98
CA PHE A 91 -8.17 -10.32 14.67
C PHE A 91 -8.39 -10.09 16.18
N VAL A 92 -9.62 -9.78 16.59
CA VAL A 92 -9.96 -9.54 18.00
C VAL A 92 -9.74 -10.79 18.84
N ASP A 93 -10.17 -11.95 18.32
CA ASP A 93 -10.11 -13.22 19.01
C ASP A 93 -8.85 -14.04 18.64
N GLU A 94 -8.45 -13.99 17.37
CA GLU A 94 -7.34 -14.75 16.81
C GLU A 94 -6.36 -13.87 16.01
N PRO A 95 -5.53 -13.04 16.67
CA PRO A 95 -4.67 -12.07 16.00
C PRO A 95 -3.60 -12.72 15.12
N VAL A 96 -3.08 -13.89 15.50
CA VAL A 96 -2.12 -14.66 14.68
C VAL A 96 -2.78 -15.15 13.39
N THR A 97 -3.92 -15.85 13.51
CA THR A 97 -4.65 -16.41 12.37
C THR A 97 -5.10 -15.33 11.41
N ALA A 98 -5.67 -14.23 11.92
CA ALA A 98 -6.12 -13.11 11.11
C ALA A 98 -4.97 -12.47 10.32
N THR A 99 -3.81 -12.31 10.95
CA THR A 99 -2.63 -11.70 10.32
C THR A 99 -2.03 -12.58 9.23
N THR A 100 -1.96 -13.89 9.45
CA THR A 100 -1.50 -14.85 8.42
C THR A 100 -2.44 -14.85 7.22
N ARG A 101 -3.76 -14.94 7.44
CA ARG A 101 -4.75 -14.89 6.36
C ARG A 101 -4.78 -13.55 5.63
N ALA A 102 -4.47 -12.45 6.30
CA ALA A 102 -4.32 -11.15 5.66
C ALA A 102 -3.12 -11.11 4.71
N ASP A 103 -2.01 -11.74 5.07
CA ASP A 103 -0.85 -11.85 4.18
C ASP A 103 -1.13 -12.74 2.94
N GLU A 104 -1.88 -13.83 3.13
CA GLU A 104 -2.38 -14.67 2.03
C GLU A 104 -3.34 -13.91 1.10
N LEU A 105 -4.21 -13.08 1.69
CA LEU A 105 -5.11 -12.22 0.93
C LEU A 105 -4.34 -11.22 0.07
N ILE A 106 -3.30 -10.57 0.61
CA ILE A 106 -2.42 -9.68 -0.17
C ILE A 106 -1.72 -10.45 -1.29
N THR A 107 -1.22 -11.65 -1.01
CA THR A 107 -0.60 -12.52 -2.02
C THR A 107 -1.58 -12.84 -3.16
N THR A 108 -2.84 -13.10 -2.82
CA THR A 108 -3.91 -13.30 -3.81
C THR A 108 -4.14 -12.06 -4.67
N VAL A 109 -4.23 -10.88 -4.05
CA VAL A 109 -4.42 -9.60 -4.75
C VAL A 109 -3.24 -9.28 -5.68
N LEU A 110 -2.01 -9.47 -5.21
CA LEU A 110 -0.81 -9.28 -6.01
C LEU A 110 -0.82 -10.18 -7.25
N ARG A 111 -1.13 -11.46 -7.08
CA ARG A 111 -1.23 -12.42 -8.18
C ARG A 111 -2.31 -12.04 -9.18
N GLU A 112 -3.51 -11.67 -8.71
CA GLU A 112 -4.62 -11.26 -9.59
C GLU A 112 -4.29 -10.00 -10.38
N ARG A 113 -3.48 -9.10 -9.80
CA ARG A 113 -2.97 -7.92 -10.51
C ARG A 113 -1.81 -8.23 -11.45
N GLY A 114 -1.27 -9.45 -11.46
CA GLY A 114 -0.16 -9.87 -12.33
C GLY A 114 1.25 -9.69 -11.74
N TYR A 115 1.37 -9.40 -10.44
CA TYR A 115 2.67 -9.34 -9.77
C TYR A 115 3.20 -10.75 -9.47
N PRO A 116 4.53 -10.96 -9.55
CA PRO A 116 5.14 -12.18 -9.01
C PRO A 116 4.91 -12.25 -7.50
N THR A 117 4.78 -13.46 -6.95
CA THR A 117 4.52 -13.66 -5.52
C THR A 117 5.56 -14.51 -4.80
N ASP A 118 6.55 -15.04 -5.52
CA ASP A 118 7.53 -15.98 -4.97
C ASP A 118 8.56 -15.28 -4.07
N ASP A 119 8.95 -14.05 -4.44
CA ASP A 119 9.81 -13.20 -3.62
C ASP A 119 9.14 -11.85 -3.34
N ARG A 120 8.82 -11.63 -2.06
CA ARG A 120 8.20 -10.40 -1.58
C ARG A 120 9.12 -9.18 -1.70
N ALA A 121 10.44 -9.36 -1.61
CA ALA A 121 11.41 -8.28 -1.78
C ALA A 121 11.46 -7.83 -3.25
N GLU A 122 11.50 -8.79 -4.18
CA GLU A 122 11.38 -8.48 -5.62
C GLU A 122 10.04 -7.81 -5.94
N THR A 123 8.95 -8.29 -5.36
CA THR A 123 7.62 -7.68 -5.54
C THR A 123 7.61 -6.22 -5.11
N ALA A 124 8.22 -5.91 -3.96
CA ALA A 124 8.33 -4.53 -3.48
C ALA A 124 9.16 -3.65 -4.41
N ASP A 125 10.27 -4.17 -4.94
CA ASP A 125 11.10 -3.46 -5.92
C ASP A 125 10.31 -3.15 -7.21
N LEU A 126 9.45 -4.07 -7.66
CA LEU A 126 8.59 -3.84 -8.83
C LEU A 126 7.48 -2.82 -8.54
N LEU A 127 6.84 -2.94 -7.38
CA LEU A 127 5.75 -2.07 -6.94
C LEU A 127 6.20 -0.62 -6.73
N ALA A 128 7.47 -0.43 -6.34
CA ALA A 128 8.09 0.88 -6.14
C ALA A 128 8.07 1.76 -7.40
N LEU A 129 7.92 1.16 -8.58
CA LEU A 129 7.85 1.88 -9.85
C LEU A 129 6.48 2.51 -10.11
N ASP A 130 5.42 1.94 -9.53
CA ASP A 130 4.05 2.40 -9.72
C ASP A 130 3.55 3.17 -8.50
N ASP A 131 3.89 2.69 -7.31
CA ASP A 131 3.50 3.27 -6.04
C ASP A 131 4.59 3.02 -4.97
N PRO A 132 5.49 4.01 -4.73
CA PRO A 132 6.52 3.94 -3.70
C PRO A 132 5.98 3.74 -2.28
N ALA A 133 4.78 4.26 -1.98
CA ALA A 133 4.18 4.14 -0.66
C ALA A 133 3.72 2.69 -0.41
N LEU A 134 3.13 2.05 -1.42
CA LEU A 134 2.80 0.63 -1.38
C LEU A 134 4.04 -0.26 -1.24
N ALA A 135 5.12 0.04 -1.96
CA ALA A 135 6.38 -0.69 -1.82
C ALA A 135 6.98 -0.58 -0.41
N ALA A 136 6.96 0.61 0.19
CA ALA A 136 7.34 0.81 1.57
C ALA A 136 6.45 0.04 2.55
N GLY A 137 5.13 0.03 2.32
CA GLY A 137 4.18 -0.79 3.06
C GLY A 137 4.54 -2.28 3.00
N LEU A 138 4.79 -2.80 1.81
CA LEU A 138 5.12 -4.21 1.60
C LEU A 138 6.42 -4.61 2.31
N ARG A 139 7.45 -3.76 2.26
CA ARG A 139 8.72 -3.98 2.99
C ARG A 139 8.50 -4.05 4.50
N ARG A 140 7.70 -3.14 5.08
CA ARG A 140 7.35 -3.19 6.52
C ARG A 140 6.67 -4.49 6.93
N THR A 141 5.81 -5.06 6.07
CA THR A 141 5.16 -6.36 6.36
C THR A 141 6.18 -7.50 6.42
N ARG A 142 7.26 -7.43 5.63
CA ARG A 142 8.35 -8.42 5.64
C ARG A 142 9.23 -8.29 6.88
N ASP A 143 9.63 -7.06 7.22
CA ASP A 143 10.52 -6.80 8.36
C ASP A 143 9.89 -7.25 9.68
N GLY A 144 8.57 -7.10 9.82
CA GLY A 144 7.82 -7.63 10.96
C GLY A 144 7.72 -9.16 11.02
N THR A 145 8.05 -9.91 9.95
CA THR A 145 8.09 -11.38 9.96
C THR A 145 9.46 -11.89 10.40
N ALA A 146 10.52 -11.19 9.98
CA ALA A 146 11.90 -11.60 10.22
C ALA A 146 12.27 -11.63 11.73
N GLY A 147 11.57 -10.83 12.55
CA GLY A 147 11.71 -10.84 14.01
C GLY A 147 10.91 -11.94 14.74
N ALA A 148 9.98 -12.63 14.08
CA ALA A 148 9.06 -13.59 14.71
C ALA A 148 9.48 -15.07 14.57
N GLY A 149 10.55 -15.35 13.82
CA GLY A 149 10.97 -16.71 13.44
C GLY A 149 11.89 -17.45 14.43
N ALA A 150 12.14 -16.95 15.63
CA ALA A 150 12.97 -17.63 16.62
C ALA A 150 12.11 -18.26 17.74
N PRO A 151 11.90 -19.59 17.75
CA PRO A 151 11.26 -20.26 18.87
C PRO A 151 12.30 -20.46 19.98
N GLY A 152 12.48 -19.46 20.83
CA GLY A 152 13.34 -19.59 22.02
C GLY A 152 13.66 -18.26 22.67
N GLY A 153 12.97 -17.92 23.76
CA GLY A 153 13.30 -16.75 24.57
C GLY A 153 12.20 -16.33 25.52
N SER A 154 12.20 -16.94 26.70
CA SER A 154 11.64 -16.52 27.99
C SER A 154 10.64 -15.35 28.04
N ALA A 155 9.47 -15.64 28.63
CA ALA A 155 8.56 -14.66 29.21
C ALA A 155 9.31 -13.75 30.22
N GLY A 156 9.53 -12.49 29.85
CA GLY A 156 10.06 -11.47 30.75
C GLY A 156 10.74 -10.30 30.02
N ALA A 157 10.03 -9.18 29.94
CA ALA A 157 10.52 -7.80 29.73
C ALA A 157 11.03 -7.33 28.33
N GLY A 158 10.10 -6.82 27.47
CA GLY A 158 10.32 -5.89 26.32
C GLY A 158 11.26 -6.34 25.17
N PRO A 159 11.32 -5.70 23.98
CA PRO A 159 10.46 -4.70 23.33
C PRO A 159 9.62 -5.29 22.16
N ALA A 160 8.36 -4.87 22.03
CA ALA A 160 7.47 -4.81 20.84
C ALA A 160 7.54 -5.85 19.68
N GLY A 161 8.15 -7.04 19.83
CA GLY A 161 8.40 -7.97 18.72
C GLY A 161 7.50 -9.21 18.67
N THR A 162 6.91 -9.62 19.80
CA THR A 162 6.19 -10.91 19.91
C THR A 162 4.83 -10.81 20.60
N GLY A 163 4.42 -9.61 21.01
CA GLY A 163 3.12 -9.36 21.65
C GLY A 163 2.00 -9.01 20.65
N THR A 164 0.76 -8.99 21.13
CA THR A 164 -0.43 -8.58 20.36
C THR A 164 -0.25 -7.23 19.67
N GLU A 165 0.54 -6.32 20.24
CA GLU A 165 0.89 -5.03 19.62
C GLU A 165 1.73 -5.19 18.34
N ALA A 166 2.69 -6.12 18.31
CA ALA A 166 3.45 -6.42 17.10
C ALA A 166 2.53 -6.93 15.99
N MET A 167 1.56 -7.78 16.35
CA MET A 167 0.54 -8.28 15.42
C MET A 167 -0.37 -7.16 14.94
N ARG A 168 -0.77 -6.24 15.84
CA ARG A 168 -1.58 -5.07 15.50
C ARG A 168 -0.86 -4.20 14.48
N LEU A 169 0.40 -3.86 14.72
CA LEU A 169 1.22 -3.05 13.81
C LEU A 169 1.41 -3.74 12.45
N ARG A 170 1.65 -5.06 12.46
CA ARG A 170 1.75 -5.85 11.22
C ARG A 170 0.43 -5.84 10.45
N PHE A 171 -0.70 -6.06 11.12
CA PHE A 171 -2.02 -6.06 10.51
C PHE A 171 -2.36 -4.69 9.91
N LEU A 172 -1.97 -3.59 10.57
CA LEU A 172 -2.09 -2.23 10.03
C LEU A 172 -1.18 -1.99 8.82
N ALA A 173 0.04 -2.54 8.81
CA ALA A 173 0.90 -2.48 7.63
C ALA A 173 0.29 -3.25 6.45
N LEU A 174 -0.28 -4.44 6.69
CA LEU A 174 -1.00 -5.23 5.70
C LEU A 174 -2.25 -4.47 5.19
N ARG A 175 -2.98 -3.77 6.06
CA ARG A 175 -4.13 -2.93 5.71
C ARG A 175 -3.76 -1.87 4.67
N ALA A 176 -2.69 -1.11 4.96
CA ALA A 176 -2.25 -0.03 4.08
C ALA A 176 -1.86 -0.55 2.69
N VAL A 177 -1.20 -1.71 2.64
CA VAL A 177 -0.86 -2.37 1.36
C VAL A 177 -2.12 -2.83 0.64
N PHE A 178 -3.03 -3.49 1.35
CA PHE A 178 -4.27 -3.98 0.76
C PHE A 178 -5.09 -2.84 0.16
N ASP A 179 -5.28 -1.73 0.89
CA ASP A 179 -6.06 -0.59 0.42
C ASP A 179 -5.50 0.02 -0.86
N GLY A 180 -4.19 0.26 -0.94
CA GLY A 180 -3.60 0.79 -2.17
C GLY A 180 -3.62 -0.24 -3.31
N LEU A 181 -3.52 -1.54 -3.02
CA LEU A 181 -3.61 -2.55 -4.07
C LEU A 181 -5.00 -2.64 -4.71
N ILE A 182 -6.07 -2.34 -3.95
CA ILE A 182 -7.46 -2.34 -4.44
C ILE A 182 -7.98 -0.95 -4.81
N ALA A 183 -7.15 0.10 -4.74
CA ALA A 183 -7.53 1.44 -5.14
C ALA A 183 -7.94 1.45 -6.64
N PRO A 184 -8.98 2.21 -7.03
CA PRO A 184 -9.34 2.34 -8.44
C PRO A 184 -8.22 3.02 -9.25
N ALA A 185 -8.10 2.68 -10.53
CA ALA A 185 -7.06 3.25 -11.41
C ALA A 185 -7.16 4.79 -11.57
N GLU A 186 -8.35 5.36 -11.34
CA GLU A 186 -8.65 6.80 -11.46
C GLU A 186 -7.88 7.69 -10.47
N GLU A 187 -7.45 7.17 -9.31
CA GLU A 187 -6.76 7.98 -8.28
C GLU A 187 -5.28 8.28 -8.60
N HIS A 188 -4.71 7.68 -9.65
CA HIS A 188 -3.32 7.92 -10.08
C HIS A 188 -3.20 8.83 -11.33
N SER A 189 -4.30 9.29 -11.91
CA SER A 189 -4.25 10.39 -12.88
C SER A 189 -4.27 11.72 -12.14
N ALA A 190 -3.15 12.44 -12.18
CA ALA A 190 -3.06 13.86 -11.84
C ALA A 190 -4.27 14.64 -12.39
N PRO A 191 -4.70 15.74 -11.74
CA PRO A 191 -5.85 16.50 -12.17
C PRO A 191 -5.60 17.01 -13.59
N GLY A 192 -6.25 16.39 -14.57
CA GLY A 192 -6.41 16.99 -15.89
C GLY A 192 -7.08 18.35 -15.69
N PRO A 193 -6.70 19.39 -16.45
CA PRO A 193 -7.26 20.72 -16.28
C PRO A 193 -8.77 20.60 -16.45
N ALA A 194 -9.49 20.66 -15.34
CA ALA A 194 -10.94 20.68 -15.33
C ALA A 194 -11.33 21.87 -16.20
N GLY A 195 -11.93 21.55 -17.35
CA GLY A 195 -12.59 22.52 -18.19
C GLY A 195 -13.66 23.21 -17.37
N LEU A 196 -13.34 24.40 -16.85
CA LEU A 196 -14.33 25.37 -16.43
C LEU A 196 -14.72 26.19 -17.66
N SER A 197 -15.35 25.50 -18.60
CA SER A 197 -16.43 26.11 -19.38
C SER A 197 -17.67 26.07 -18.50
N ARG A 198 -17.94 27.16 -17.78
CA ARG A 198 -19.32 27.60 -17.56
C ARG A 198 -19.35 29.10 -17.31
N SER A 199 -19.45 29.80 -18.43
CA SER A 199 -20.10 31.10 -18.51
C SER A 199 -21.57 30.91 -18.09
N THR A 200 -21.99 31.61 -17.04
CA THR A 200 -23.35 32.16 -16.92
C THR A 200 -23.26 33.47 -16.17
N ASP A 201 -23.29 34.53 -16.97
CA ASP A 201 -23.90 35.81 -16.68
C ASP A 201 -25.14 35.69 -15.77
N THR A 202 -25.17 36.44 -14.66
CA THR A 202 -26.40 36.87 -14.00
C THR A 202 -26.08 38.11 -13.18
N GLY A 203 -26.27 39.28 -13.79
CA GLY A 203 -26.60 40.47 -13.03
C GLY A 203 -28.04 40.40 -12.55
N LEU A 204 -28.29 40.65 -11.26
CA LEU A 204 -29.22 41.70 -10.84
C LEU A 204 -29.08 42.01 -9.36
N ARG A 205 -29.21 43.31 -9.10
CA ARG A 205 -29.03 44.06 -7.87
C ARG A 205 -30.36 44.19 -7.12
N ALA A 206 -30.25 44.37 -5.81
CA ALA A 206 -31.29 44.47 -4.77
C ALA A 206 -32.51 45.41 -4.99
N SER A 207 -33.65 45.03 -4.41
CA SER A 207 -34.62 45.87 -3.63
C SER A 207 -35.82 44.99 -3.20
N ALA A 208 -36.06 44.73 -1.90
CA ALA A 208 -36.80 45.54 -0.90
C ALA A 208 -38.32 45.22 -0.85
N GLY A 209 -38.86 44.87 0.34
CA GLY A 209 -40.31 44.93 0.63
C GLY A 209 -40.90 43.91 1.62
N ALA A 210 -40.91 44.27 2.91
CA ALA A 210 -41.86 44.02 4.03
C ALA A 210 -42.74 42.73 4.23
N PRO A 211 -42.99 42.30 5.50
CA PRO A 211 -44.02 41.33 5.97
C PRO A 211 -45.36 42.07 6.34
N PRO A 212 -46.42 41.52 7.02
CA PRO A 212 -46.64 40.22 7.72
C PRO A 212 -48.05 39.56 7.53
N THR A 213 -48.31 38.39 8.16
CA THR A 213 -49.51 38.04 9.01
C THR A 213 -49.61 36.51 9.24
N GLY A 214 -49.76 36.06 10.51
CA GLY A 214 -50.11 34.67 10.90
C GLY A 214 -51.63 34.45 11.01
N PRO A 215 -52.17 33.56 11.87
CA PRO A 215 -51.64 32.32 12.47
C PRO A 215 -52.59 31.09 12.25
N GLY A 216 -52.14 29.89 12.60
CA GLY A 216 -52.97 28.67 12.58
C GLY A 216 -52.55 27.65 13.64
N THR A 217 -53.42 27.49 14.63
CA THR A 217 -53.30 26.71 15.87
C THR A 217 -53.69 25.23 15.68
N GLY A 218 -53.10 24.33 16.48
CA GLY A 218 -53.56 22.95 16.74
C GLY A 218 -52.37 22.04 17.00
N SER A 219 -51.90 21.78 18.23
CA SER A 219 -52.49 21.10 19.39
C SER A 219 -52.95 19.66 19.12
N GLY A 220 -52.38 18.71 19.87
CA GLY A 220 -52.69 17.28 19.90
C GLY A 220 -51.39 16.44 19.89
N GLU A 221 -50.60 16.38 20.94
CA GLU A 221 -50.81 15.73 22.26
C GLU A 221 -50.83 14.19 22.25
N ALA A 222 -49.93 13.65 23.09
CA ALA A 222 -49.95 12.39 23.83
C ALA A 222 -49.66 11.05 23.12
N GLY A 223 -48.67 10.34 23.68
CA GLY A 223 -48.57 8.88 23.51
C GLY A 223 -47.21 8.25 23.78
N ASP A 224 -46.58 8.49 24.94
CA ASP A 224 -45.66 7.52 25.56
C ASP A 224 -46.31 7.11 26.90
N PRO A 225 -46.37 5.80 27.24
CA PRO A 225 -45.39 5.35 28.22
C PRO A 225 -44.91 3.88 28.06
N ALA A 226 -43.59 3.72 28.02
CA ALA A 226 -42.80 2.95 29.00
C ALA A 226 -42.90 1.38 28.99
N PRO A 227 -42.12 0.64 29.81
CA PRO A 227 -41.12 -0.30 29.28
C PRO A 227 -41.30 -1.76 29.75
N HIS A 228 -40.88 -2.73 28.94
CA HIS A 228 -40.80 -4.14 29.36
C HIS A 228 -39.36 -4.66 29.43
N ALA A 229 -38.90 -4.73 30.69
CA ALA A 229 -38.23 -5.85 31.35
C ALA A 229 -37.30 -6.78 30.53
N ILE A 230 -36.04 -6.70 30.92
CA ILE A 230 -35.04 -7.78 31.08
C ILE A 230 -35.62 -9.18 31.36
N SER A 231 -35.08 -10.18 30.66
CA SER A 231 -35.03 -11.55 31.19
C SER A 231 -33.76 -12.24 30.72
N SER A 232 -32.79 -12.29 31.65
CA SER A 232 -31.65 -13.20 31.61
C SER A 232 -32.14 -14.64 31.66
N THR A 233 -31.55 -15.52 30.86
CA THR A 233 -31.49 -16.95 31.21
C THR A 233 -30.09 -17.44 30.89
N ASP A 234 -29.37 -17.56 31.99
CA ASP A 234 -28.11 -18.25 32.20
C ASP A 234 -28.32 -19.76 31.95
N GLY A 235 -27.45 -20.36 31.13
CA GLY A 235 -27.43 -21.79 30.83
C GLY A 235 -26.03 -22.34 31.15
N PRO A 236 -25.90 -23.38 32.00
CA PRO A 236 -24.62 -23.77 32.60
C PRO A 236 -23.66 -24.48 31.63
N PRO A 237 -22.33 -24.40 31.84
CA PRO A 237 -21.34 -25.07 31.02
C PRO A 237 -21.20 -26.56 31.36
N ALA A 238 -21.25 -27.41 30.34
CA ALA A 238 -20.91 -28.82 30.47
C ALA A 238 -19.38 -28.99 30.66
N ARG A 239 -19.05 -29.67 31.77
CA ARG A 239 -17.70 -30.04 32.21
C ARG A 239 -17.22 -31.34 31.56
N VAL A 240 -15.90 -31.35 31.29
CA VAL A 240 -14.93 -32.46 31.51
C VAL A 240 -15.01 -33.70 30.61
N ALA A 241 -13.95 -33.89 29.82
CA ALA A 241 -13.24 -35.17 29.71
C ALA A 241 -11.77 -34.92 29.34
N ALA A 242 -10.91 -34.85 30.35
CA ALA A 242 -9.47 -35.10 30.22
C ALA A 242 -9.23 -36.61 30.32
N LEU A 243 -8.33 -37.18 29.50
CA LEU A 243 -7.45 -38.33 29.82
C LEU A 243 -6.45 -38.57 28.64
N PRO A 244 -5.37 -39.37 28.79
CA PRO A 244 -4.03 -38.88 29.07
C PRO A 244 -2.98 -39.27 28.01
N GLY A 245 -1.73 -38.88 28.26
CA GLY A 245 -0.62 -38.85 27.32
C GLY A 245 -0.17 -40.19 26.70
N ARG A 246 0.62 -40.05 25.63
CA ARG A 246 1.45 -41.13 25.10
C ARG A 246 2.90 -40.70 24.97
N ARG A 247 3.74 -41.62 25.41
CA ARG A 247 5.16 -41.51 25.74
C ARG A 247 6.05 -41.42 24.49
N GLN A 248 7.20 -40.78 24.70
CA GLN A 248 8.43 -40.96 23.93
C GLN A 248 8.82 -42.43 23.75
N ARG A 249 9.32 -42.73 22.56
CA ARG A 249 10.30 -43.78 22.18
C ARG A 249 10.90 -43.27 20.85
N SER A 250 12.17 -43.32 20.53
CA SER A 250 13.46 -43.64 21.17
C SER A 250 14.49 -43.11 20.18
#